data_AF-A0A9W8JNQ5-F1
#
_entry.id   AF-A0A9W8JNQ5-F1
#
_cell.length_a   1.000
_cell.length_b   1.000
_cell.length_c   1.000
_cell.angle_alpha   90.00
_cell.angle_beta   90.00
_cell.angle_gamma   90.00
#
_symmetry.space_group_name_H-M   'P 1'
#
loop_
_entity.id
_entity.type
_entity.pdbx_description
1 polymer ?
#
loop_
_entity_poly.entity_id
_entity_poly.type
_entity_poly.pdbx_seq_one_letter_code
_entity_poly.pdbx_strand_id
1 'polypeptide(L)'
;MPPQDPAREEGALDVREMPGEANHEPAMLYATDGIQTDDDFQKAMVGVASVWYEGNPCNKHLLGLGQEIKASLTKSDIIGYQFGTVGVSDGISMGTRGMSFSLQSRDLIADQVETAAGGHHLDVFFHLAFNSSSPLTSL
;
A
#
# COMPACT_ATOMS: atom_id res chain seq x y z
N MET A 1 -1.23 -30.66 20.45
CA MET A 1 -1.85 -29.36 20.15
C MET A 1 -0.76 -28.32 20.33
N PRO A 2 -0.36 -27.57 19.29
CA PRO A 2 0.58 -26.47 19.50
C PRO A 2 -0.02 -25.50 20.53
N PRO A 3 0.80 -24.84 21.36
CA PRO A 3 0.31 -23.84 22.30
C PRO A 3 -0.55 -22.83 21.54
N GLN A 4 -1.74 -22.54 22.05
CA GLN A 4 -2.56 -21.48 21.47
C GLN A 4 -1.89 -20.16 21.78
N ASP A 5 -1.47 -19.47 20.72
CA ASP A 5 -0.90 -18.14 20.78
C ASP A 5 -1.95 -17.17 21.35
N PRO A 6 -1.71 -16.57 22.53
CA PRO A 6 -2.65 -15.64 23.17
C PRO A 6 -2.89 -14.36 22.33
N ALA A 7 -2.05 -14.07 21.32
CA ALA A 7 -2.23 -12.93 20.42
C ALA A 7 -3.40 -13.08 19.42
N ARG A 8 -4.09 -14.24 19.38
CA ARG A 8 -5.26 -14.44 18.51
C ARG A 8 -6.57 -13.84 19.03
N GLU A 9 -6.63 -13.37 20.28
CA GLU A 9 -7.88 -12.91 20.92
C GLU A 9 -7.92 -11.39 21.18
N GLU A 10 -6.79 -10.69 21.11
CA GLU A 10 -6.74 -9.22 21.14
C GLU A 10 -6.63 -8.68 19.71
N GLY A 11 -7.30 -7.57 19.42
CA GLY A 11 -7.29 -6.95 18.08
C GLY A 11 -5.86 -6.80 17.55
N ALA A 12 -5.69 -6.98 16.24
CA ALA A 12 -4.38 -7.01 15.58
C ALA A 12 -3.41 -5.96 16.16
N LEU A 13 -2.37 -6.43 16.85
CA LEU A 13 -1.34 -5.60 17.46
C LEU A 13 -0.72 -4.71 16.39
N ASP A 14 -0.69 -3.40 16.61
CA ASP A 14 -0.03 -2.46 15.72
C ASP A 14 1.48 -2.75 15.69
N VAL A 15 2.13 -2.72 14.52
CA VAL A 15 3.61 -2.81 14.43
C VAL A 15 4.32 -1.72 15.24
N ARG A 16 3.59 -0.67 15.64
CA ARG A 16 4.04 0.40 16.53
C ARG A 16 3.82 0.10 18.03
N GLU A 17 2.93 -0.84 18.39
CA GLU A 17 2.52 -1.11 19.77
C GLU A 17 2.40 -2.62 20.08
N MET A 18 3.39 -3.20 20.77
CA MET A 18 3.30 -4.55 21.35
C MET A 18 3.39 -4.51 22.89
N PRO A 19 2.51 -5.21 23.62
CA PRO A 19 2.56 -5.25 25.08
C PRO A 19 3.50 -6.36 25.58
N GLY A 20 4.45 -5.98 26.42
CA GLY A 20 5.20 -6.90 27.28
C GLY A 20 6.57 -7.34 26.76
N GLU A 21 7.59 -6.62 27.23
CA GLU A 21 9.02 -6.93 27.21
C GLU A 21 9.77 -6.82 25.86
N ALA A 22 10.69 -5.86 25.86
CA ALA A 22 11.53 -5.35 24.78
C ALA A 22 10.82 -4.35 23.84
N ASN A 23 11.40 -3.15 23.74
CA ASN A 23 11.13 -2.17 22.69
C ASN A 23 11.26 -2.86 21.33
N HIS A 24 10.15 -3.39 20.80
CA HIS A 24 10.09 -3.84 19.41
C HIS A 24 9.76 -2.61 18.57
N GLU A 25 10.74 -1.72 18.43
CA GLU A 25 10.71 -0.83 17.28
C GLU A 25 11.07 -1.71 16.07
N PRO A 26 10.22 -1.79 15.02
CA PRO A 26 10.57 -2.57 13.85
C PRO A 26 11.85 -1.97 13.27
N ALA A 27 13.00 -2.61 13.49
CA ALA A 27 14.30 -2.10 13.05
C ALA A 27 14.34 -1.78 11.55
N MET A 28 13.47 -2.45 10.78
CA MET A 28 13.25 -2.19 9.36
C MET A 28 12.61 -0.82 9.08
N LEU A 29 11.77 -0.28 9.96
CA LEU A 29 11.16 1.05 9.78
C LEU A 29 12.18 2.18 9.89
N TYR A 30 13.17 2.08 10.79
CA TYR A 30 14.31 3.01 10.84
C TYR A 30 15.19 2.97 9.58
N ALA A 31 15.16 1.87 8.82
CA ALA A 31 15.87 1.76 7.55
C ALA A 31 15.07 2.35 6.37
N THR A 32 13.85 2.82 6.60
CA THR A 32 13.03 3.50 5.59
C THR A 32 13.30 5.01 5.59
N ASP A 33 12.84 5.71 4.55
CA ASP A 33 12.91 7.18 4.49
C ASP A 33 11.95 7.90 5.47
N GLY A 34 11.10 7.16 6.21
CA GLY A 34 9.98 7.70 6.97
C GLY A 34 10.29 7.99 8.44
N ILE A 35 10.86 7.02 9.15
CA ILE A 35 11.16 7.10 10.59
C ILE A 35 12.63 7.47 10.76
N GLN A 36 12.90 8.60 11.41
CA GLN A 36 14.26 9.07 11.73
C GLN A 36 14.50 9.09 13.24
N THR A 37 13.47 9.33 14.03
CA THR A 37 13.51 9.34 15.49
C THR A 37 12.34 8.56 16.09
N ASP A 38 12.44 8.24 17.37
CA ASP A 38 11.40 7.50 18.10
C ASP A 38 10.07 8.29 18.16
N ASP A 39 10.15 9.63 18.14
CA ASP A 39 8.97 10.50 18.10
C ASP A 39 8.17 10.35 16.80
N ASP A 40 8.82 9.92 15.69
CA ASP A 40 8.14 9.74 14.41
C ASP A 40 7.14 8.57 14.43
N PHE A 41 7.26 7.63 15.36
CA PHE A 41 6.27 6.55 15.52
C PHE A 41 4.88 7.06 15.92
N GLN A 42 4.80 8.29 16.45
CA GLN A 42 3.53 8.93 16.79
C GLN A 42 2.85 9.58 15.57
N LYS A 43 3.52 9.64 14.42
CA LYS A 43 2.97 10.21 13.19
C LYS A 43 2.10 9.21 12.47
N ALA A 44 1.10 9.74 11.75
CA ALA A 44 0.30 8.93 10.85
C ALA A 44 1.18 8.36 9.71
N MET A 45 1.01 7.07 9.42
CA MET A 45 1.62 6.37 8.30
C MET A 45 0.61 6.21 7.18
N VAL A 46 0.88 6.83 6.04
CA VAL A 46 -0.03 6.88 4.89
C VAL A 46 0.59 6.19 3.68
N GLY A 47 -0.15 5.23 3.14
CA GLY A 47 0.19 4.55 1.89
C GLY A 47 -0.14 5.38 0.65
N VAL A 48 0.70 5.29 -0.38
CA VAL A 48 0.38 5.79 -1.73
C VAL A 48 0.51 4.63 -2.71
N ALA A 49 -0.62 3.97 -2.99
CA ALA A 49 -0.70 2.83 -3.88
C ALA A 49 -0.77 3.30 -5.33
N SER A 50 0.29 3.08 -6.11
CA SER A 50 0.35 3.46 -7.53
C SER A 50 0.19 2.23 -8.43
N VAL A 51 -0.85 2.20 -9.27
CA VAL A 51 -0.93 1.26 -10.40
C VAL A 51 -0.04 1.79 -11.53
N TRP A 52 1.29 1.72 -11.35
CA TRP A 52 2.26 2.23 -12.31
C TRP A 52 2.91 1.10 -13.10
N TYR A 53 2.95 1.28 -14.42
CA TYR A 53 3.75 0.45 -15.32
C TYR A 53 3.94 1.19 -16.65
N GLU A 54 5.07 0.93 -17.31
CA GLU A 54 5.46 1.68 -18.51
C GLU A 54 4.72 1.23 -19.78
N GLY A 55 4.16 0.02 -19.77
CA GLY A 55 3.46 -0.59 -20.90
C GLY A 55 2.10 0.01 -21.22
N ASN A 56 1.59 0.97 -20.44
CA ASN A 56 0.34 1.67 -20.72
C ASN A 56 0.52 3.19 -20.51
N PRO A 57 0.26 4.03 -21.53
CA PRO A 57 0.36 5.48 -21.38
C PRO A 57 -0.54 6.03 -20.26
N CYS A 58 -1.67 5.37 -19.98
CA CYS A 58 -2.59 5.75 -18.90
C CYS A 58 -1.98 5.60 -17.50
N ASN A 59 -0.95 4.76 -17.32
CA ASN A 59 -0.41 4.42 -15.99
C ASN A 59 1.03 4.88 -15.78
N LYS A 60 1.78 5.16 -16.86
CA LYS A 60 3.20 5.53 -16.79
C LYS A 60 3.48 6.76 -15.90
N HIS A 61 2.56 7.72 -15.85
CA HIS A 61 2.74 8.95 -15.09
C HIS A 61 2.40 8.82 -13.59
N LEU A 62 1.80 7.71 -13.17
CA LEU A 62 1.32 7.52 -11.80
C LEU A 62 2.45 7.38 -10.77
N LEU A 63 3.65 6.97 -11.19
CA LEU A 63 4.82 6.97 -10.30
C LEU A 63 5.14 8.39 -9.83
N GLY A 64 5.25 9.33 -10.77
CA GLY A 64 5.56 10.73 -10.46
C GLY A 64 4.45 11.40 -9.65
N LEU A 65 3.18 11.15 -10.01
CA LEU A 65 2.05 11.66 -9.23
C LEU A 65 2.07 11.16 -7.78
N GLY A 66 2.37 9.87 -7.57
CA GLY A 66 2.49 9.34 -6.21
C GLY A 66 3.68 9.90 -5.44
N GLN A 67 4.79 10.23 -6.11
CA GLN A 67 5.92 10.93 -5.49
C GLN A 67 5.55 12.35 -5.05
N GLU A 68 4.76 13.07 -5.85
CA GLU A 68 4.26 14.40 -5.49
C GLU A 68 3.32 14.36 -4.27
N ILE A 69 2.43 13.35 -4.20
CA ILE A 69 1.58 13.10 -3.04
C ILE A 69 2.43 12.76 -1.80
N LYS A 70 3.39 11.84 -1.92
CA LYS A 70 4.34 11.51 -0.83
C LYS A 70 5.05 12.77 -0.33
N ALA A 71 5.58 13.58 -1.23
CA ALA A 71 6.26 14.83 -0.88
C ALA A 71 5.33 15.83 -0.16
N SER A 72 4.04 15.81 -0.48
CA SER A 72 3.05 16.67 0.18
C SER A 72 2.71 16.16 1.59
N LEU A 73 2.59 14.83 1.78
CA LEU A 73 2.42 14.21 3.10
C LEU A 73 3.61 14.54 4.03
N THR A 74 4.84 14.38 3.53
CA THR A 74 6.04 14.70 4.30
C THR A 74 6.09 16.16 4.72
N LYS A 75 5.65 17.09 3.86
CA LYS A 75 5.55 18.53 4.22
C LYS A 75 4.50 18.81 5.30
N SER A 76 3.54 17.92 5.48
CA SER A 76 2.48 17.99 6.50
C SER A 76 2.81 17.17 7.75
N ASP A 77 4.07 16.76 7.92
CA ASP A 77 4.53 15.94 9.06
C ASP A 77 3.84 14.56 9.15
N ILE A 78 3.46 14.01 8.00
CA ILE A 78 2.87 12.68 7.83
C ILE A 78 3.88 11.78 7.12
N ILE A 79 4.02 10.54 7.58
CA ILE A 79 4.91 9.57 6.96
C ILE A 79 4.23 8.99 5.72
N GLY A 80 4.82 9.21 4.55
CA GLY A 80 4.29 8.72 3.28
C GLY A 80 5.10 7.54 2.72
N TYR A 81 4.46 6.39 2.53
CA TYR A 81 5.04 5.22 1.86
C TYR A 81 4.37 4.95 0.52
N GLN A 82 5.06 5.25 -0.57
CA GLN A 82 4.59 4.90 -1.91
C GLN A 82 4.97 3.45 -2.25
N PHE A 83 4.02 2.71 -2.82
CA PHE A 83 4.24 1.34 -3.29
C PHE A 83 3.50 1.08 -4.61
N GLY A 84 3.96 0.06 -5.34
CA GLY A 84 3.40 -0.33 -6.62
C GLY A 84 2.33 -1.41 -6.49
N THR A 85 1.37 -1.40 -7.41
CA THR A 85 0.42 -2.50 -7.64
C THR A 85 0.41 -2.86 -9.12
N VAL A 86 0.02 -4.10 -9.43
CA VAL A 86 -0.03 -4.59 -10.81
C VAL A 86 -1.21 -4.00 -11.58
N GLY A 87 -1.13 -4.01 -12.91
CA GLY A 87 -2.24 -3.60 -13.78
C GLY A 87 -2.09 -4.18 -15.17
N VAL A 88 -3.22 -4.26 -15.89
CA VAL A 88 -3.26 -4.67 -17.29
C VAL A 88 -3.98 -3.60 -18.11
N SER A 89 -3.56 -3.42 -19.36
CA SER A 89 -4.22 -2.49 -20.28
C SER A 89 -5.31 -3.21 -21.07
N ASP A 90 -6.56 -2.78 -20.90
CA ASP A 90 -7.66 -3.23 -21.75
C ASP A 90 -7.35 -2.94 -23.21
N GLY A 91 -6.92 -1.71 -23.53
CA GLY A 91 -6.60 -1.29 -24.89
C GLY A 91 -5.59 -2.17 -25.63
N ILE A 92 -4.62 -2.75 -24.90
CA ILE A 92 -3.65 -3.69 -25.48
C ILE A 92 -4.23 -5.11 -25.59
N SER A 93 -5.02 -5.53 -24.61
CA SER A 93 -5.52 -6.91 -24.52
C SER A 93 -6.81 -7.16 -25.30
N MET A 94 -7.54 -6.10 -25.71
CA MET A 94 -8.77 -6.17 -26.51
C MET A 94 -8.62 -7.08 -27.72
N GLY A 95 -9.58 -8.01 -27.88
CA GLY A 95 -9.62 -8.93 -29.02
C GLY A 95 -8.64 -10.11 -28.96
N THR A 96 -7.88 -10.26 -27.86
CA THR A 96 -6.93 -11.36 -27.66
C THR A 96 -7.30 -12.21 -26.45
N ARG A 97 -6.60 -13.36 -26.27
CA ARG A 97 -6.70 -14.16 -25.04
C ARG A 97 -6.32 -13.36 -23.78
N GLY A 98 -5.56 -12.27 -23.92
CA GLY A 98 -5.19 -11.40 -22.81
C GLY A 98 -6.39 -10.77 -22.10
N MET A 99 -7.53 -10.59 -22.78
CA MET A 99 -8.73 -9.99 -22.18
C MET A 99 -9.29 -10.82 -21.02
N SER A 100 -9.02 -12.13 -20.98
CA SER A 100 -9.39 -12.99 -19.86
C SER A 100 -8.74 -12.58 -18.53
N PHE A 101 -7.68 -11.75 -18.56
CA PHE A 101 -6.99 -11.23 -17.38
C PHE A 101 -7.46 -9.82 -16.97
N SER A 102 -8.34 -9.14 -17.71
CA SER A 102 -8.76 -7.77 -17.36
C SER A 102 -9.64 -7.72 -16.11
N LEU A 103 -10.76 -8.44 -16.07
CA LEU A 103 -11.70 -8.32 -14.95
C LEU A 103 -11.11 -8.80 -13.62
N GLN A 104 -10.41 -9.93 -13.63
CA GLN A 104 -9.78 -10.47 -12.42
C GLN A 104 -8.64 -9.59 -11.87
N SER A 105 -8.04 -8.71 -12.70
CA SER A 105 -6.98 -7.83 -12.18
C SER A 105 -7.53 -6.82 -11.18
N ARG A 106 -8.84 -6.57 -11.20
CA ARG A 106 -9.53 -5.74 -10.21
C ARG A 106 -9.34 -6.27 -8.80
N ASP A 107 -9.68 -7.53 -8.61
CA ASP A 107 -9.67 -8.18 -7.30
C ASP A 107 -8.20 -8.37 -6.85
N LEU A 108 -7.30 -8.69 -7.79
CA LEU A 108 -5.86 -8.75 -7.50
C LEU A 108 -5.28 -7.40 -7.05
N ILE A 109 -5.73 -6.28 -7.63
CA ILE A 109 -5.32 -4.94 -7.18
C ILE A 109 -5.83 -4.68 -5.75
N ALA A 110 -7.09 -5.02 -5.47
CA ALA A 110 -7.67 -4.86 -4.14
C ALA A 110 -6.88 -5.66 -3.10
N ASP A 111 -6.62 -6.94 -3.37
CA ASP A 111 -5.86 -7.84 -2.50
C ASP A 111 -4.44 -7.31 -2.23
N GLN A 112 -3.77 -6.77 -3.26
CA GLN A 112 -2.43 -6.19 -3.10
C GLN A 112 -2.42 -4.96 -2.21
N VAL A 113 -3.39 -4.06 -2.39
CA VAL A 113 -3.50 -2.84 -1.57
C VAL A 113 -3.87 -3.20 -0.13
N GLU A 114 -4.84 -4.09 0.06
CA GLU A 114 -5.25 -4.56 1.38
C GLU A 114 -4.09 -5.26 2.11
N THR A 115 -3.35 -6.13 1.42
CA THR A 115 -2.18 -6.82 1.97
C THR A 115 -1.10 -5.82 2.41
N ALA A 116 -0.81 -4.82 1.58
CA ALA A 116 0.20 -3.81 1.91
C ALA A 116 -0.26 -2.89 3.05
N ALA A 117 -1.53 -2.46 3.05
CA ALA A 117 -2.08 -1.59 4.08
C ALA A 117 -2.16 -2.29 5.43
N GLY A 118 -2.71 -3.50 5.48
CA GLY A 118 -2.81 -4.29 6.70
C GLY A 118 -1.45 -4.80 7.17
N GLY A 119 -0.62 -5.32 6.27
CA GLY A 119 0.68 -5.91 6.60
C GLY A 119 1.73 -4.89 7.07
N HIS A 120 1.59 -3.62 6.68
CA HIS A 120 2.43 -2.52 7.18
C HIS A 120 1.72 -1.62 8.19
N HIS A 121 0.50 -1.96 8.60
CA HIS A 121 -0.31 -1.17 9.56
C HIS A 121 -0.42 0.31 9.17
N LEU A 122 -0.72 0.57 7.89
CA LEU A 122 -0.94 1.93 7.41
C LEU A 122 -2.29 2.46 7.94
N ASP A 123 -2.31 3.69 8.43
CA ASP A 123 -3.51 4.32 8.98
C ASP A 123 -4.55 4.61 7.88
N VAL A 124 -4.07 5.01 6.71
CA VAL A 124 -4.89 5.26 5.50
C VAL A 124 -4.01 5.13 4.25
N PHE A 125 -4.62 5.00 3.07
CA PHE A 125 -3.90 5.02 1.80
C PHE A 125 -4.63 5.82 0.72
N PHE A 126 -3.85 6.41 -0.20
CA PHE A 126 -4.33 6.91 -1.48
C PHE A 126 -4.18 5.83 -2.55
N HIS A 127 -5.22 5.61 -3.34
CA HIS A 127 -5.17 4.70 -4.49
C HIS A 127 -5.13 5.49 -5.80
N LEU A 128 -4.07 5.29 -6.60
CA LEU A 128 -3.87 5.95 -7.88
C LEU A 128 -3.95 4.93 -9.01
N ALA A 129 -5.02 4.98 -9.79
CA ALA A 129 -5.24 4.06 -10.89
C ALA A 129 -6.03 4.69 -12.06
N PHE A 130 -5.68 4.28 -13.27
CA PHE A 130 -6.34 4.69 -14.52
C PHE A 130 -6.67 3.49 -15.44
N ASN A 131 -7.09 2.36 -14.87
CA ASN A 131 -7.61 1.24 -15.66
C ASN A 131 -9.14 1.11 -15.49
N SER A 132 -9.81 0.69 -16.57
CA SER A 132 -11.26 0.41 -16.60
C SER A 132 -11.68 -0.61 -15.55
N SER A 133 -10.78 -1.55 -15.23
CA SER A 133 -10.97 -2.61 -14.24
C SER A 133 -10.45 -2.28 -12.84
N SER A 134 -10.07 -1.03 -12.53
CA SER A 134 -9.72 -0.66 -11.15
C SER A 134 -10.97 -0.51 -10.27
N PRO A 135 -11.04 -1.17 -9.09
CA PRO A 135 -12.28 -1.23 -8.30
C PRO A 135 -12.62 0.07 -7.57
N LEU A 136 -11.61 0.89 -7.25
CA LEU A 136 -11.69 1.93 -6.22
C LEU A 136 -12.09 3.31 -6.74
N THR A 137 -12.45 3.45 -8.01
CA THR A 137 -12.91 4.74 -8.58
C THR A 137 -14.38 5.06 -8.25
N SER A 138 -15.01 4.33 -7.33
CA SER A 138 -16.46 4.39 -7.08
C SER A 138 -16.89 4.56 -5.61
N LEU A 139 -15.97 4.92 -4.70
CA LEU A 139 -16.28 5.26 -3.31
C LEU A 139 -15.77 6.65 -2.96
#